data_AF-A0A2G9NI28-F1
#
_entry.id   AF-A0A2G9NI28-F1
#
_cell.length_a   1.000
_cell.length_b   1.000
_cell.length_c   1.000
_cell.angle_alpha   90.00
_cell.angle_beta   90.00
_cell.angle_gamma   90.00
#
_symmetry.space_group_name_H-M   'P 1'
#
loop_
_entity.id
_entity.type
_entity.pdbx_description
1 polymer ?
#
loop_
_entity_poly.entity_id
_entity_poly.type
_entity_poly.pdbx_seq_one_letter_code
_entity_poly.pdbx_strand_id
1 'polypeptide(L)'
;MKKLSYGRNSIQGYCLKSDIKHYFDCVDHETLIKILKRKIDDDEVIWLVEKILKNLDTAVYGKGMPLGNFTSQFFANVYLNELDYYVKHTLKAKYYIRYVDDFVVLHRSKKRLEYFQKEITKFLETIKLELHPEKTKIIPLQKGVTFLGYRVFYHYKLLRKRNFKYFIRRYKVKLNKTKEGQISKE
;
A
#
# COMPACT_ATOMS: atom_id res chain seq x y z
N MET A 1 19.65 20.66 -25.28
CA MET A 1 18.56 19.89 -24.62
C MET A 1 17.45 20.85 -24.18
N LYS A 2 16.31 20.86 -24.89
CA LYS A 2 15.18 21.76 -24.61
C LYS A 2 14.64 21.51 -23.20
N LYS A 3 14.63 22.53 -22.34
CA LYS A 3 13.86 22.55 -21.09
C LYS A 3 12.39 22.41 -21.47
N LEU A 4 11.80 21.23 -21.30
CA LEU A 4 10.35 21.06 -21.28
C LEU A 4 9.82 21.94 -20.16
N SER A 5 9.17 23.05 -20.53
CA SER A 5 8.43 23.90 -19.61
C SER A 5 7.23 23.10 -19.09
N TYR A 6 7.46 22.27 -18.07
CA TYR A 6 6.39 21.61 -17.35
C TYR A 6 5.49 22.70 -16.77
N GLY A 7 4.32 22.87 -17.41
CA GLY A 7 3.30 23.83 -17.01
C GLY A 7 3.05 23.75 -15.51
N ARG A 8 2.92 24.92 -14.89
CA ARG A 8 2.63 25.06 -13.46
C ARG A 8 1.52 24.06 -13.10
N ASN A 9 1.84 23.08 -12.27
CA ASN A 9 0.87 22.12 -11.76
C ASN A 9 -0.03 22.88 -10.77
N SER A 10 -0.96 23.67 -11.30
CA SER A 10 -1.72 24.72 -10.60
C SER A 10 -2.95 24.19 -9.85
N ILE A 11 -3.17 22.88 -9.89
CA ILE A 11 -4.34 22.27 -9.27
C ILE A 11 -4.25 22.36 -7.77
N GLN A 12 -5.25 23.02 -7.20
CA GLN A 12 -5.44 23.12 -5.77
C GLN A 12 -6.09 21.84 -5.27
N GLY A 13 -5.34 21.13 -4.42
CA GLY A 13 -5.80 19.94 -3.74
C GLY A 13 -4.68 19.29 -2.97
N TYR A 14 -5.08 18.33 -2.15
CA TYR A 14 -4.21 17.62 -1.23
C TYR A 14 -4.41 16.13 -1.38
N CYS A 15 -3.38 15.39 -1.00
CA CYS A 15 -3.31 13.95 -1.00
C CYS A 15 -2.90 13.50 0.39
N LEU A 16 -3.75 12.75 1.08
CA LEU A 16 -3.36 11.96 2.23
C LEU A 16 -2.71 10.70 1.68
N LYS A 17 -1.41 10.55 1.88
CA LYS A 17 -0.70 9.30 1.62
C LYS A 17 -0.45 8.62 2.96
N SER A 18 -0.75 7.34 3.04
CA SER A 18 -0.59 6.52 4.24
C SER A 18 -0.13 5.11 3.90
N ASP A 19 0.56 4.50 4.86
CA ASP A 19 1.13 3.15 4.78
C ASP A 19 0.84 2.49 6.12
N ILE A 20 0.52 1.20 6.13
CA ILE A 20 0.21 0.47 7.36
C ILE A 20 1.50 -0.13 7.92
N LYS A 21 1.74 0.12 9.20
CA LYS A 21 2.97 -0.29 9.89
C LYS A 21 2.95 -1.80 10.14
N HIS A 22 4.05 -2.48 9.80
CA HIS A 22 4.25 -3.92 10.03
C HIS A 22 3.05 -4.78 9.65
N TYR A 23 2.45 -4.46 8.51
CA TYR A 23 1.11 -4.93 8.17
C TYR A 23 0.98 -6.46 8.28
N PHE A 24 1.88 -7.21 7.65
CA PHE A 24 1.86 -8.68 7.68
C PHE A 24 2.17 -9.28 9.05
N ASP A 25 2.85 -8.56 9.93
CA ASP A 25 3.19 -9.06 11.28
C ASP A 25 2.06 -8.74 12.29
N CYS A 26 1.28 -7.69 12.02
CA CYS A 26 0.24 -7.20 12.94
C CYS A 26 -1.15 -7.80 12.68
N VAL A 27 -1.38 -8.53 11.58
CA VAL A 27 -2.71 -9.07 11.31
C VAL A 27 -3.13 -10.09 12.37
N ASP A 28 -4.28 -9.84 12.98
CA ASP A 28 -4.85 -10.64 14.05
C ASP A 28 -5.66 -11.81 13.47
N HIS A 29 -5.32 -13.05 13.84
CA HIS A 29 -5.95 -14.25 13.28
C HIS A 29 -7.44 -14.32 13.61
N GLU A 30 -7.82 -14.01 14.86
CA GLU A 30 -9.23 -14.03 15.27
C GLU A 30 -10.07 -13.05 14.46
N THR A 31 -9.57 -11.83 14.25
CA THR A 31 -10.27 -10.81 13.47
C THR A 31 -10.39 -11.23 12.02
N LEU A 32 -9.35 -11.81 11.43
CA LEU A 32 -9.39 -12.35 10.06
C LEU A 32 -10.42 -13.47 9.92
N ILE A 33 -10.44 -14.44 10.85
CA ILE A 33 -11.41 -15.55 10.83
C ILE A 33 -12.84 -15.01 10.95
N LYS A 34 -13.07 -14.04 11.85
CA LYS A 34 -14.38 -13.37 11.98
C LYS A 34 -14.82 -12.71 10.67
N ILE A 35 -13.91 -12.06 9.93
CA ILE A 35 -14.22 -11.45 8.64
C ILE A 35 -14.54 -12.53 7.59
N LEU A 36 -13.76 -13.61 7.55
CA LEU A 36 -13.97 -14.72 6.60
C LEU A 36 -15.32 -15.43 6.84
N LYS A 37 -15.67 -15.71 8.10
CA LYS A 37 -16.95 -16.33 8.49
C LYS A 37 -18.19 -15.52 8.09
N ARG A 38 -18.05 -14.21 7.82
CA ARG A 38 -19.18 -13.41 7.28
C ARG A 38 -19.51 -13.74 5.83
N LYS A 39 -18.61 -14.39 5.10
CA LYS A 39 -18.75 -14.69 3.67
C LYS A 39 -18.65 -16.17 3.35
N ILE A 40 -17.97 -16.95 4.19
CA ILE A 40 -17.75 -18.39 4.01
C ILE A 40 -18.44 -19.10 5.18
N ASP A 41 -19.44 -19.92 4.86
CA ASP A 41 -20.22 -20.70 5.83
C ASP A 41 -19.63 -22.11 6.06
N ASP A 42 -18.69 -22.53 5.19
CA ASP A 42 -18.06 -23.85 5.24
C ASP A 42 -17.01 -23.94 6.36
N ASP A 43 -17.32 -24.73 7.38
CA ASP A 43 -16.46 -24.96 8.54
C ASP A 43 -15.16 -25.71 8.21
N GLU A 44 -15.13 -26.57 7.18
CA GLU A 44 -13.90 -27.27 6.76
C GLU A 44 -12.90 -26.29 6.14
N VAL A 45 -13.39 -25.36 5.33
CA VAL A 45 -12.55 -24.29 4.75
C VAL A 45 -11.99 -23.41 5.85
N ILE A 46 -12.82 -22.98 6.81
CA ILE A 46 -12.35 -22.17 7.94
C ILE A 46 -11.29 -22.92 8.76
N TRP A 47 -11.52 -24.20 9.06
CA TRP A 47 -10.55 -25.04 9.76
C TRP A 47 -9.21 -25.13 9.02
N LEU A 48 -9.24 -25.25 7.68
CA LEU A 48 -8.03 -25.28 6.87
C LEU A 48 -7.27 -23.95 6.94
N VAL A 49 -7.99 -22.83 6.86
CA VAL A 49 -7.39 -21.49 7.00
C VAL A 49 -6.75 -21.33 8.37
N GLU A 50 -7.42 -21.75 9.44
CA GLU A 50 -6.86 -21.73 10.79
C GLU A 50 -5.57 -22.55 10.89
N LYS A 51 -5.53 -23.75 10.30
CA LYS A 51 -4.31 -24.56 10.26
C LYS A 51 -3.18 -23.87 9.51
N ILE A 52 -3.46 -23.23 8.37
CA ILE A 52 -2.45 -22.49 7.60
C ILE A 52 -1.89 -21.33 8.44
N LEU A 53 -2.74 -20.60 9.17
CA LEU A 53 -2.34 -19.49 10.02
C LEU A 53 -1.60 -19.93 11.29
N LYS A 54 -1.95 -21.09 11.86
CA LYS A 54 -1.31 -21.67 13.06
C LYS A 54 0.05 -22.31 12.77
N ASN A 55 0.27 -22.80 11.54
CA ASN A 55 1.54 -23.39 11.12
C ASN A 55 2.69 -22.37 10.93
N LEU A 56 2.51 -21.15 11.41
CA LEU A 56 3.55 -20.14 11.42
C LEU A 56 4.22 -20.03 12.78
N ASP A 57 5.54 -20.18 12.78
CA ASP A 57 6.40 -19.62 13.82
C ASP A 57 6.47 -18.10 13.64
N THR A 58 5.43 -17.39 14.09
CA THR A 58 5.53 -15.94 14.29
C THR A 58 6.04 -15.64 15.69
N ALA A 59 6.69 -14.49 15.86
CA ALA A 59 7.22 -14.04 17.16
C ALA A 59 6.13 -13.84 18.24
N VAL A 60 4.85 -13.80 17.84
CA VAL A 60 3.69 -13.66 18.73
C VAL A 60 2.59 -14.61 18.26
N TYR A 61 2.24 -15.57 19.10
CA TYR A 61 1.17 -16.53 18.84
C TYR A 61 -0.15 -15.81 18.51
N GLY A 62 -0.80 -16.19 17.40
CA GLY A 62 -2.08 -15.61 16.96
C GLY A 62 -1.99 -14.29 16.18
N LYS A 63 -0.78 -13.81 15.88
CA LYS A 63 -0.55 -12.64 15.02
C LYS A 63 0.38 -12.96 13.86
N GLY A 64 0.10 -12.31 12.73
CA GLY A 64 0.96 -12.26 11.57
C GLY A 64 0.62 -13.28 10.47
N MET A 65 1.28 -13.17 9.32
CA MET A 65 1.10 -14.06 8.17
C MET A 65 2.44 -14.37 7.49
N PRO A 66 2.57 -15.53 6.80
CA PRO A 66 3.79 -15.88 6.10
C PRO A 66 4.03 -14.92 4.96
N LEU A 67 5.19 -14.27 4.95
CA LEU A 67 5.65 -13.55 3.78
C LEU A 67 6.06 -14.56 2.70
N GLY A 68 5.34 -14.57 1.59
CA GLY A 68 5.69 -15.37 0.40
C GLY A 68 4.66 -16.40 -0.04
N ASN A 69 3.61 -16.67 0.76
CA ASN A 69 2.48 -17.48 0.32
C ASN A 69 1.42 -16.59 -0.35
N PHE A 70 0.84 -17.07 -1.47
CA PHE A 70 -0.25 -16.39 -2.17
C PHE A 70 -1.48 -16.21 -1.28
N THR A 71 -1.74 -17.18 -0.41
CA THR A 71 -2.86 -17.12 0.55
C THR A 71 -2.72 -15.94 1.52
N SER A 72 -1.52 -15.66 2.02
CA SER A 72 -1.25 -14.53 2.90
C SER A 72 -1.56 -13.19 2.23
N GLN A 73 -1.19 -13.04 0.95
CA GLN A 73 -1.49 -11.82 0.18
C GLN A 73 -2.99 -11.65 -0.04
N PHE A 74 -3.72 -12.75 -0.23
CA PHE A 74 -5.16 -12.73 -0.36
C PHE A 74 -5.83 -12.37 0.97
N PHE A 75 -5.49 -13.04 2.06
CA PHE A 75 -6.04 -12.77 3.39
C PHE A 75 -5.76 -11.34 3.85
N ALA A 76 -4.58 -10.82 3.53
CA ALA A 76 -4.25 -9.42 3.70
C ALA A 76 -5.29 -8.49 3.02
N ASN A 77 -5.57 -8.72 1.74
CA ASN A 77 -6.54 -7.91 1.01
C ASN A 77 -7.95 -8.04 1.57
N VAL A 78 -8.36 -9.24 2.01
CA VAL A 78 -9.65 -9.47 2.67
C VAL A 78 -9.74 -8.69 3.98
N TYR A 79 -8.68 -8.70 4.79
CA TYR A 79 -8.63 -7.97 6.04
C TYR A 79 -8.77 -6.45 5.84
N LEU A 80 -8.04 -5.89 4.87
CA LEU A 80 -8.10 -4.45 4.56
C LEU A 80 -9.36 -4.04 3.81
N ASN A 81 -10.15 -4.98 3.32
CA ASN A 81 -11.45 -4.65 2.73
C ASN A 81 -12.39 -3.99 3.75
N GLU A 82 -12.27 -4.30 5.05
CA GLU A 82 -13.03 -3.61 6.10
C GLU A 82 -12.70 -2.10 6.15
N LEU A 83 -11.42 -1.74 5.96
CA LEU A 83 -10.99 -0.35 5.84
C LEU A 83 -11.58 0.30 4.58
N ASP A 84 -11.50 -0.39 3.45
CA ASP A 84 -12.04 0.12 2.17
C ASP A 84 -13.54 0.42 2.31
N TYR A 85 -14.27 -0.49 2.94
CA TYR A 85 -15.70 -0.33 3.21
C TYR A 85 -15.96 0.89 4.10
N TYR A 86 -15.23 1.03 5.21
CA TYR A 86 -15.35 2.18 6.10
C TYR A 86 -15.07 3.51 5.38
N VAL A 87 -13.99 3.57 4.57
CA VAL A 87 -13.61 4.80 3.87
C VAL A 87 -14.63 5.16 2.77
N LYS A 88 -15.19 4.18 2.06
CA LYS A 88 -16.15 4.40 0.99
C LYS A 88 -17.57 4.66 1.47
N HIS A 89 -18.06 3.88 2.43
CA HIS A 89 -19.45 3.96 2.87
C HIS A 89 -19.64 4.97 4.02
N THR A 90 -18.72 5.02 4.97
CA THR A 90 -18.82 5.91 6.14
C THR A 90 -18.25 7.29 5.83
N LEU A 91 -16.96 7.35 5.44
CA LEU A 91 -16.29 8.63 5.18
C LEU A 91 -16.68 9.26 3.83
N LYS A 92 -17.25 8.45 2.93
CA LYS A 92 -17.66 8.85 1.57
C LYS A 92 -16.53 9.50 0.79
N ALA A 93 -15.30 8.98 0.96
CA ALA A 93 -14.14 9.49 0.26
C ALA A 93 -14.21 9.13 -1.24
N LYS A 94 -14.55 10.14 -2.06
CA LYS A 94 -14.73 9.97 -3.52
C LYS A 94 -13.48 9.39 -4.19
N TYR A 95 -12.32 9.99 -3.92
CA TYR A 95 -11.05 9.62 -4.53
C TYR A 95 -10.17 8.88 -3.52
N TYR A 96 -10.35 7.56 -3.46
CA TYR A 96 -9.60 6.64 -2.61
C TYR A 96 -8.99 5.56 -3.49
N ILE A 97 -7.69 5.32 -3.32
CA ILE A 97 -6.92 4.32 -4.05
C ILE A 97 -6.06 3.57 -3.04
N ARG A 98 -6.07 2.24 -3.07
CA ARG A 98 -5.23 1.39 -2.23
C ARG A 98 -4.43 0.42 -3.10
N TYR A 99 -3.19 0.18 -2.70
CA TYR A 99 -2.34 -0.86 -3.24
C TYR A 99 -1.67 -1.58 -2.07
N VAL A 100 -2.15 -2.78 -1.75
CA VAL A 100 -1.74 -3.55 -0.57
C VAL A 100 -1.91 -2.69 0.70
N ASP A 101 -0.81 -2.27 1.32
CA ASP A 101 -0.70 -1.49 2.56
C ASP A 101 -0.55 0.03 2.30
N ASP A 102 -0.16 0.45 1.09
CA ASP A 102 -0.05 1.87 0.69
C ASP A 102 -1.39 2.34 0.13
N PHE A 103 -1.97 3.38 0.72
CA PHE A 103 -3.19 3.99 0.21
C PHE A 103 -3.11 5.51 0.15
N VAL A 104 -3.93 6.05 -0.76
CA VAL A 104 -3.97 7.47 -1.10
C VAL A 104 -5.42 7.94 -1.13
N VAL A 105 -5.67 9.06 -0.45
CA VAL A 105 -6.96 9.77 -0.47
C VAL A 105 -6.77 11.18 -0.99
N LEU A 106 -7.52 11.55 -2.02
CA LEU A 106 -7.43 12.87 -2.66
C LEU A 106 -8.63 13.74 -2.28
N HIS A 107 -8.37 14.97 -1.87
CA HIS A 107 -9.42 15.92 -1.57
C HIS A 107 -8.96 17.37 -1.74
N ARG A 108 -9.88 18.29 -2.07
CA ARG A 108 -9.57 19.72 -2.24
C ARG A 108 -9.19 20.43 -0.94
N SER A 109 -9.84 20.05 0.16
CA SER A 109 -9.61 20.64 1.49
C SER A 109 -8.66 19.79 2.32
N LYS A 110 -7.61 20.42 2.85
CA LYS A 110 -6.66 19.81 3.80
C LYS A 110 -7.34 19.39 5.10
N LYS A 111 -8.22 20.24 5.65
CA LYS A 111 -8.95 19.96 6.90
C LYS A 111 -9.77 18.67 6.81
N ARG A 112 -10.36 18.39 5.65
CA ARG A 112 -11.13 17.15 5.43
C ARG A 112 -10.22 15.92 5.43
N LEU A 113 -9.01 16.02 4.90
CA LEU A 113 -8.04 14.94 4.96
C LEU A 113 -7.49 14.72 6.36
N GLU A 114 -7.27 15.79 7.14
CA GLU A 114 -6.90 15.67 8.55
C GLU A 114 -7.99 14.97 9.35
N TYR A 115 -9.27 15.26 9.05
CA TYR A 115 -10.40 14.53 9.62
C TYR A 115 -10.41 13.05 9.18
N PHE A 116 -10.28 12.76 7.88
CA PHE A 116 -10.23 11.38 7.39
C PHE A 116 -9.07 10.60 7.99
N GLN A 117 -7.89 11.21 8.12
CA GLN A 117 -6.74 10.59 8.76
C GLN A 117 -7.07 10.16 10.20
N LYS A 118 -7.67 11.05 11.01
CA LYS A 118 -8.05 10.75 12.39
C LYS A 118 -9.06 9.61 12.48
N GLU A 119 -10.10 9.65 11.65
CA GLU A 119 -11.14 8.61 11.65
C GLU A 119 -10.61 7.26 11.16
N ILE A 120 -9.74 7.26 10.14
CA ILE A 120 -9.06 6.05 9.67
C ILE A 120 -8.15 5.48 10.77
N THR A 121 -7.38 6.33 11.48
CA THR A 121 -6.55 5.86 12.60
C THR A 121 -7.39 5.16 13.66
N LYS A 122 -8.48 5.78 14.11
CA LYS A 122 -9.40 5.17 15.09
C LYS A 122 -9.99 3.86 14.59
N PHE A 123 -10.41 3.81 13.33
CA PHE A 123 -10.95 2.58 12.75
C PHE A 123 -9.90 1.47 12.70
N LEU A 124 -8.66 1.79 12.31
CA LEU A 124 -7.57 0.82 12.27
C LEU A 124 -7.26 0.23 13.65
N GLU A 125 -7.35 1.03 14.71
CA GLU A 125 -7.22 0.55 16.09
C GLU A 125 -8.27 -0.54 16.42
N THR A 126 -9.50 -0.41 15.92
CA THR A 126 -10.55 -1.44 16.15
C THR A 126 -10.22 -2.78 15.50
N ILE A 127 -9.50 -2.76 14.37
CA ILE A 127 -9.00 -3.95 13.69
C ILE A 127 -7.52 -4.22 14.04
N LYS A 128 -7.03 -3.69 15.18
CA LYS A 128 -5.67 -3.95 15.71
C LYS A 128 -4.53 -3.62 14.73
N LEU A 129 -4.72 -2.64 13.86
CA LEU A 129 -3.72 -2.13 12.92
C LEU A 129 -3.32 -0.69 13.26
N GLU A 130 -2.12 -0.30 12.83
CA GLU A 130 -1.57 1.04 13.07
C GLU A 130 -1.10 1.68 11.75
N LEU A 131 -1.36 2.98 11.56
CA LEU A 131 -0.74 3.74 10.48
C LEU A 131 0.73 4.01 10.78
N HIS A 132 1.58 3.95 9.75
CA HIS A 132 2.97 4.33 9.89
C HIS A 132 3.10 5.86 10.05
N PRO A 133 3.57 6.36 11.21
CA PRO A 133 3.55 7.80 11.51
C PRO A 133 4.45 8.61 10.57
N GLU A 134 5.63 8.08 10.25
CA GLU A 134 6.58 8.78 9.37
C GLU A 134 6.22 8.75 7.88
N LYS A 135 5.47 7.74 7.42
CA LYS A 135 5.07 7.61 6.01
C LYS A 135 3.70 8.25 5.75
N THR A 136 2.90 8.45 6.79
CA THR A 136 1.60 9.10 6.71
C THR A 136 1.75 10.61 6.63
N LYS A 137 1.43 11.20 5.48
CA LYS A 137 1.57 12.65 5.24
C LYS A 137 0.48 13.19 4.35
N ILE A 138 0.06 14.43 4.62
CA ILE A 138 -0.79 15.20 3.73
C ILE A 138 0.09 16.07 2.83
N ILE A 139 0.05 15.80 1.53
CA ILE A 139 0.92 16.39 0.52
C ILE A 139 0.08 17.23 -0.43
N PRO A 140 0.43 18.50 -0.69
CA PRO A 140 -0.20 19.28 -1.76
C PRO A 140 0.06 18.65 -3.13
N LEU A 141 -0.96 18.55 -3.98
CA LEU A 141 -0.86 17.94 -5.32
C LEU A 141 0.15 18.65 -6.23
N GLN A 142 0.38 19.94 -6.00
CA GLN A 142 1.38 20.74 -6.69
C GLN A 142 2.80 20.15 -6.55
N LYS A 143 3.12 19.58 -5.39
CA LYS A 143 4.43 18.94 -5.13
C LYS A 143 4.55 17.56 -5.78
N GLY A 144 3.46 17.01 -6.33
CA GLY A 144 3.40 15.66 -6.86
C GLY A 144 3.40 14.59 -5.77
N VAL A 145 2.61 13.54 -5.98
CA VAL A 145 2.43 12.44 -5.02
C VAL A 145 3.38 11.31 -5.38
N THR A 146 4.14 10.80 -4.41
CA THR A 146 4.99 9.62 -4.66
C THR A 146 4.19 8.36 -4.38
N PHE A 147 3.87 7.57 -5.40
CA PHE A 147 3.06 6.35 -5.30
C PHE A 147 3.63 5.28 -6.24
N LEU A 148 3.77 4.03 -5.76
CA LEU A 148 4.23 2.86 -6.53
C LEU A 148 5.49 3.09 -7.38
N GLY A 149 6.49 3.81 -6.85
CA GLY A 149 7.76 4.05 -7.54
C GLY A 149 7.75 5.22 -8.56
N TYR A 150 6.61 5.87 -8.72
CA TYR A 150 6.47 7.09 -9.52
C TYR A 150 6.22 8.30 -8.64
N ARG A 151 6.56 9.48 -9.17
CA ARG A 151 6.09 10.78 -8.68
C ARG A 151 5.05 11.28 -9.67
N VAL A 152 3.79 11.20 -9.27
CA VAL A 152 2.63 11.50 -10.10
C VAL A 152 2.26 12.97 -9.91
N PHE A 153 2.22 13.69 -11.02
CA PHE A 153 1.64 15.03 -11.15
C PHE A 153 0.38 14.92 -12.00
N TYR A 154 -0.40 16.00 -12.10
CA TYR A 154 -1.65 15.93 -12.82
C TYR A 154 -1.45 15.71 -14.33
N HIS A 155 -0.52 16.44 -14.94
CA HIS A 155 -0.27 16.37 -16.38
C HIS A 155 0.83 15.37 -16.78
N TYR A 156 1.57 14.81 -15.82
CA TYR A 156 2.72 13.96 -16.13
C TYR A 156 3.13 13.09 -14.94
N LYS A 157 3.90 12.04 -15.23
CA LYS A 157 4.50 11.16 -14.22
C LYS A 157 6.02 11.15 -14.38
N LEU A 158 6.74 11.22 -13.27
CA LEU A 158 8.20 11.07 -13.24
C LEU A 158 8.56 9.77 -12.55
N LEU A 159 9.60 9.08 -13.03
CA LEU A 159 10.17 7.96 -12.30
C LEU A 159 10.90 8.47 -11.05
N ARG A 160 10.78 7.77 -9.91
CA ARG A 160 11.51 8.14 -8.70
C ARG A 160 13.02 8.07 -8.96
N LYS A 161 13.76 9.13 -8.61
CA LYS A 161 15.22 9.23 -8.85
C LYS A 161 16.00 8.00 -8.38
N ARG A 162 15.60 7.41 -7.24
CA ARG A 162 16.17 6.17 -6.71
C ARG A 162 16.04 5.02 -7.72
N ASN A 163 14.84 4.78 -8.24
CA ASN A 163 14.57 3.71 -9.21
C ASN A 163 15.33 3.92 -10.51
N PHE A 164 15.41 5.16 -10.99
CA PHE A 164 16.22 5.51 -12.16
C PHE A 164 17.71 5.20 -11.94
N LYS A 165 18.29 5.59 -10.79
CA LYS A 165 19.68 5.26 -10.45
C LYS A 165 19.92 3.76 -10.35
N TYR A 166 19.02 3.01 -9.72
CA TYR A 166 19.11 1.54 -9.66
C TYR A 166 19.04 0.89 -11.04
N PHE A 167 18.13 1.36 -11.89
CA PHE A 167 18.00 0.90 -13.27
C PHE A 167 19.28 1.14 -14.06
N ILE A 168 19.82 2.36 -14.03
CA ILE A 168 21.07 2.70 -14.72
C ILE A 168 22.24 1.86 -14.19
N ARG A 169 22.33 1.63 -12.86
CA ARG A 169 23.36 0.76 -12.28
C ARG A 169 23.27 -0.66 -12.82
N ARG A 170 22.08 -1.26 -12.84
CA ARG A 170 21.87 -2.62 -13.40
C ARG A 170 22.13 -2.68 -14.89
N TYR A 171 21.72 -1.65 -15.63
CA TYR A 171 21.93 -1.55 -17.07
C TYR A 171 23.42 -1.50 -17.42
N LYS A 172 24.22 -0.70 -16.68
CA LYS A 172 25.68 -0.65 -16.83
C LYS A 172 26.34 -2.00 -16.51
N VAL A 173 25.91 -2.69 -15.46
CA VAL A 173 26.44 -4.03 -15.12
C VAL A 173 26.12 -5.05 -16.21
N LYS A 174 24.88 -5.05 -16.75
CA LYS A 174 24.52 -5.92 -17.89
C LYS A 174 25.36 -5.59 -19.12
N LEU A 175 25.51 -4.31 -19.47
CA LEU A 175 26.33 -3.87 -20.60
C LEU A 175 27.79 -4.29 -20.47
N ASN A 176 28.37 -4.21 -19.28
CA ASN A 176 29.74 -4.65 -19.05
C ASN A 176 29.87 -6.17 -19.22
N LYS A 177 28.93 -6.96 -18.69
CA LYS A 177 28.91 -8.42 -18.89
C LYS A 177 28.70 -8.83 -20.35
N THR A 178 27.92 -8.08 -21.12
CA THR A 178 27.77 -8.29 -22.57
C THR A 178 29.04 -7.91 -23.33
N LYS A 179 29.78 -6.87 -22.89
CA LYS A 179 31.09 -6.50 -23.46
C LYS A 179 32.21 -7.49 -23.10
N GLU A 180 32.12 -8.15 -21.95
CA GLU A 180 33.01 -9.22 -21.50
C GLU A 180 32.63 -10.60 -22.08
N GLY A 181 31.64 -10.68 -22.97
CA GLY A 181 31.27 -11.91 -23.68
C GLY A 181 30.50 -12.95 -22.85
N GLN A 182 30.06 -12.63 -21.63
CA GLN A 182 29.44 -13.59 -20.71
C GLN A 182 27.91 -13.75 -20.87
N ILE A 183 27.27 -13.01 -21.79
CA ILE A 183 25.81 -13.07 -22.00
C ILE A 183 25.51 -12.92 -23.50
N SER A 184 24.85 -13.92 -24.10
CA SER A 184 24.32 -13.85 -25.46
C SER A 184 23.19 -12.81 -25.55
N LYS A 185 23.15 -12.07 -26.67
CA LYS A 185 22.05 -11.16 -26.97
C LYS A 185 20.85 -11.98 -27.45
N GLU A 186 19.90 -12.25 -26.55
CA GLU A 186 18.51 -12.56 -26.91
C GLU A 186 17.65 -11.31 -26.79
#